data_AF-A0A7C6FAM2-F1
#
_entry.id   AF-A0A7C6FAM2-F1
#
_cell.length_a   1.000
_cell.length_b   1.000
_cell.length_c   1.000
_cell.angle_alpha   90.00
_cell.angle_beta   90.00
_cell.angle_gamma   90.00
#
_symmetry.space_group_name_H-M   'P 1'
#
loop_
_entity.id
_entity.type
_entity.pdbx_description
1 polymer ?
#
loop_
_entity_poly.entity_id
_entity_poly.type
_entity_poly.pdbx_seq_one_letter_code
_entity_poly.pdbx_strand_id
1 'polypeptide(L)'
;MADDVNNVFEAFKFMLLGMGVVFFFLFIVVKVVELQAKIIAKYFPENTPKTPAPKAGATTTDDEQRKVAAIIAAVTEFRNKKS
;
A
#
# COMPACT_ATOMS: atom_id res chain seq x y z
N MET A 1 -50.94 -17.45 7.67
CA MET A 1 -50.50 -16.35 6.79
C MET A 1 -49.93 -15.17 7.56
N ALA A 2 -50.47 -14.77 8.72
CA ALA A 2 -49.82 -13.74 9.56
C ALA A 2 -48.58 -14.28 10.32
N ASP A 3 -48.61 -15.55 10.75
CA ASP A 3 -47.52 -16.17 11.52
C ASP A 3 -46.25 -16.42 10.67
N ASP A 4 -46.42 -16.76 9.39
CA ASP A 4 -45.32 -17.02 8.46
C ASP A 4 -44.45 -15.77 8.24
N VAL A 5 -45.09 -14.60 8.16
CA VAL A 5 -44.41 -13.31 7.96
C VAL A 5 -43.54 -12.95 9.18
N ASN A 6 -44.01 -13.26 10.39
CA ASN A 6 -43.25 -13.02 11.61
C ASN A 6 -41.97 -13.88 11.67
N ASN A 7 -42.07 -15.17 11.32
CA ASN A 7 -40.93 -16.08 11.29
C ASN A 7 -39.86 -15.66 10.27
N VAL A 8 -40.28 -15.23 9.07
CA VAL A 8 -39.37 -14.73 8.03
C VAL A 8 -38.65 -13.46 8.50
N PHE A 9 -39.36 -12.57 9.18
CA PHE A 9 -38.76 -11.35 9.73
C PHE A 9 -37.76 -11.65 10.86
N GLU A 10 -38.04 -12.67 11.67
CA GLU A 10 -37.14 -13.13 12.72
C GLU A 10 -35.87 -13.77 12.15
N ALA A 11 -36.00 -14.64 11.14
CA ALA A 11 -34.88 -15.20 10.40
C ALA A 11 -34.02 -14.12 9.71
N PHE A 12 -34.66 -13.10 9.14
CA PHE A 12 -33.97 -11.98 8.52
C PHE A 12 -33.14 -11.17 9.54
N LYS A 13 -33.66 -10.96 10.76
CA LYS A 13 -32.88 -10.32 11.84
C LYS A 13 -31.63 -11.12 12.19
N PHE A 14 -31.72 -12.45 12.27
CA PHE A 14 -30.56 -13.29 12.55
C PHE A 14 -29.53 -13.29 11.41
N MET A 15 -29.98 -13.27 10.14
CA MET A 15 -29.10 -13.12 8.98
C MET A 15 -28.33 -11.79 9.03
N LEU A 16 -29.03 -10.68 9.28
CA LEU A 16 -28.43 -9.37 9.39
C LEU A 16 -27.49 -9.26 10.61
N LEU A 17 -27.86 -9.88 11.74
CA LEU A 17 -27.03 -9.96 12.94
C LEU A 17 -25.72 -10.72 12.66
N GLY A 18 -25.79 -11.89 12.04
CA GLY A 18 -24.61 -12.69 11.69
C GLY A 18 -23.68 -11.97 10.71
N MET A 19 -24.24 -11.43 9.63
CA MET A 19 -23.47 -10.67 8.64
C MET A 19 -22.89 -9.38 9.25
N GLY A 20 -23.66 -8.69 10.09
CA GLY A 20 -23.26 -7.45 10.76
C GLY A 20 -22.12 -7.66 11.76
N VAL A 21 -22.18 -8.72 12.57
CA VAL A 21 -21.11 -9.04 13.53
C VAL A 21 -19.80 -9.39 12.82
N VAL A 22 -19.85 -10.20 11.77
CA VAL A 22 -18.64 -10.53 10.98
C VAL A 22 -18.07 -9.28 10.33
N PHE A 23 -18.92 -8.42 9.74
CA PHE A 23 -18.47 -7.16 9.15
C PHE A 23 -17.83 -6.23 10.19
N PHE A 24 -18.46 -6.09 11.36
CA PHE A 24 -17.94 -5.27 12.46
C PHE A 24 -16.59 -5.80 12.96
N PHE A 25 -16.45 -7.12 13.08
CA PHE A 25 -15.20 -7.76 13.46
C PHE A 25 -14.09 -7.47 12.45
N LEU A 26 -14.35 -7.66 11.16
CA LEU A 26 -13.39 -7.34 10.10
C LEU A 26 -13.02 -5.85 10.09
N PHE A 27 -14.00 -4.96 10.29
CA PHE A 27 -13.75 -3.53 10.37
C PHE A 27 -12.79 -3.17 11.51
N ILE A 28 -12.97 -3.78 12.69
CA ILE A 28 -12.05 -3.60 13.82
C ILE A 28 -10.65 -4.11 13.46
N VAL A 29 -10.54 -5.32 12.87
CA VAL A 29 -9.26 -5.89 12.47
C VAL A 29 -8.52 -4.97 11.50
N VAL A 30 -9.20 -4.46 10.48
CA VAL A 30 -8.62 -3.49 9.53
C VAL A 30 -8.10 -2.26 10.26
N LYS A 31 -8.87 -1.69 11.20
CA LYS A 31 -8.45 -0.52 11.97
C LYS A 31 -7.24 -0.79 12.87
N VAL A 32 -7.16 -1.98 13.47
CA VAL A 32 -6.00 -2.39 14.28
C VAL A 32 -4.76 -2.50 13.41
N VAL A 33 -4.87 -3.10 12.22
CA VAL A 33 -3.75 -3.21 11.27
C VAL A 33 -3.31 -1.83 10.78
N GLU A 34 -4.25 -0.94 10.46
CA GLU A 34 -3.95 0.47 10.10
C GLU A 34 -3.22 1.20 11.23
N LEU A 35 -3.66 1.00 12.48
CA LEU A 35 -3.04 1.58 13.65
C LEU A 35 -1.61 1.06 13.82
N GLN A 36 -1.41 -0.25 13.69
CA GLN A 36 -0.08 -0.87 13.71
C GLN A 36 0.81 -0.29 12.61
N ALA A 37 0.32 -0.18 11.37
CA ALA A 37 1.06 0.40 10.26
C ALA A 37 1.47 1.85 10.54
N LYS A 38 0.59 2.66 11.14
CA LYS A 38 0.87 4.05 11.50
C LYS A 38 1.88 4.17 12.64
N ILE A 39 1.79 3.29 13.64
CA ILE A 39 2.77 3.20 14.74
C ILE A 39 4.13 2.80 14.17
N ILE A 40 4.21 1.76 13.36
CA ILE A 40 5.45 1.30 12.72
C ILE A 40 6.04 2.44 11.88
N ALA A 41 5.27 3.08 11.00
CA ALA A 41 5.75 4.21 10.18
C ALA A 41 6.28 5.40 11.01
N LYS A 42 5.76 5.61 12.23
CA LYS A 42 6.19 6.69 13.12
C LYS A 42 7.43 6.33 13.95
N TYR A 43 7.51 5.11 14.47
CA TYR A 43 8.59 4.69 15.39
C TYR A 43 9.74 3.98 14.69
N PHE A 44 9.47 3.32 13.56
CA PHE A 44 10.44 2.75 12.64
C PHE A 44 10.19 3.36 11.25
N PRO A 45 10.48 4.65 11.06
CA PRO A 45 10.49 5.20 9.72
C PRO A 45 11.52 4.40 8.94
N GLU A 46 11.05 3.52 8.05
CA GLU A 46 11.90 3.01 7.01
C GLU A 46 12.43 4.26 6.29
N ASN A 47 13.74 4.47 6.35
CA ASN A 47 14.43 5.34 5.42
C ASN A 47 14.40 4.67 4.05
N THR A 48 13.20 4.30 3.57
CA THR A 48 12.98 4.13 2.16
C THR A 48 13.23 5.52 1.61
N PRO A 49 14.31 5.76 0.83
CA PRO A 49 14.36 6.97 0.03
C PRO A 49 13.01 7.03 -0.65
N LYS A 50 12.27 8.13 -0.47
CA LYS A 50 11.04 8.37 -1.22
C LYS A 50 11.40 8.16 -2.68
N THR A 51 11.19 6.95 -3.20
CA THR A 51 11.18 6.73 -4.63
C THR A 51 10.08 7.67 -5.07
N PRO A 52 10.39 8.73 -5.82
CA PRO A 52 9.36 9.62 -6.30
C PRO A 52 8.37 8.69 -6.99
N ALA A 53 7.10 8.72 -6.55
CA ALA A 53 6.03 8.09 -7.32
C ALA A 53 6.29 8.46 -8.78
N PRO A 54 6.37 7.49 -9.73
CA PRO A 54 6.73 7.80 -11.09
C PRO A 54 5.85 8.94 -11.57
N LYS A 55 6.43 10.13 -11.70
CA LYS A 55 5.75 11.24 -12.36
C LYS A 55 5.55 10.73 -13.76
N ALA A 56 4.33 10.33 -14.09
CA ALA A 56 3.96 10.01 -15.45
C ALA A 56 4.35 11.23 -16.31
N GLY A 57 5.38 11.06 -17.14
CA GLY A 57 5.63 11.94 -18.29
C GLY A 57 6.54 13.15 -18.12
N ALA A 58 7.59 13.13 -17.29
CA ALA A 58 8.65 14.14 -17.43
C ALA A 58 10.04 13.58 -17.10
N THR A 59 10.59 12.78 -18.01
CA THR A 59 12.04 12.64 -18.11
C THR A 59 12.57 13.97 -18.63
N THR A 60 13.08 14.81 -17.75
CA THR A 60 13.81 16.01 -18.19
C THR A 60 15.09 15.53 -18.86
N THR A 61 15.51 16.19 -19.94
CA THR A 61 16.76 15.90 -20.67
C THR A 61 17.99 15.85 -19.75
N ASP A 62 17.92 16.57 -18.63
CA ASP A 62 18.91 16.57 -17.55
C ASP A 62 19.09 15.18 -16.90
N ASP A 63 18.00 14.44 -16.65
CA ASP A 63 18.07 13.10 -16.05
C ASP A 63 18.72 12.07 -16.99
N GLU A 64 18.49 12.18 -18.30
CA GLU A 64 19.17 11.34 -19.30
C GLU A 64 20.65 11.68 -19.40
N GLN A 65 21.01 12.97 -19.44
CA GLN A 65 22.40 13.42 -19.43
C GLN A 65 23.14 12.94 -18.17
N ARG A 66 22.50 12.98 -17.00
CA ARG A 66 23.08 12.48 -15.75
C ARG A 66 23.32 10.97 -15.77
N LYS A 67 22.40 10.19 -16.35
CA LYS A 67 22.59 8.74 -16.55
C LYS A 67 23.75 8.44 -17.50
N VAL A 68 23.82 9.15 -18.62
CA VAL A 68 24.91 9.00 -19.60
C VAL A 68 26.27 9.34 -18.97
N ALA A 69 26.36 10.45 -18.22
CA ALA A 69 27.57 10.85 -17.51
C ALA A 69 28.01 9.80 -16.48
N ALA A 70 27.06 9.23 -15.71
CA ALA A 70 27.36 8.18 -14.73
C ALA A 70 27.91 6.91 -15.39
N ILE A 71 27.35 6.51 -16.54
CA ILE A 71 27.83 5.35 -17.30
C ILE A 71 29.25 5.61 -17.84
N ILE A 72 29.49 6.79 -18.42
CA ILE A 72 30.82 7.16 -18.94
C ILE A 72 31.87 7.17 -17.83
N ALA A 73 31.53 7.72 -16.67
CA ALA A 73 32.41 7.74 -15.50
C ALA A 73 32.76 6.32 -15.04
N ALA A 74 31.77 5.43 -14.93
CA ALA A 74 31.98 4.03 -14.54
C ALA A 74 32.87 3.27 -15.53
N VAL A 75 32.66 3.46 -16.84
CA VAL A 75 33.47 2.82 -17.89
C VAL A 75 34.90 3.37 -17.90
N THR A 76 35.07 4.67 -17.70
CA THR A 76 36.38 5.32 -17.68
C THR A 76 37.20 4.86 -16.48
N GLU A 77 36.59 4.80 -15.30
CA GLU A 77 37.22 4.29 -14.08
C GLU A 77 37.61 2.81 -14.24
N PHE A 78 36.73 1.97 -14.78
CA PHE A 78 37.03 0.57 -15.03
C PHE A 78 38.21 0.38 -16.00
N ARG A 79 38.28 1.21 -17.06
CA ARG A 79 39.38 1.16 -18.03
C ARG A 79 40.70 1.63 -17.43
N ASN A 80 40.69 2.73 -16.66
CA ASN A 80 41.88 3.21 -15.96
C ASN A 80 42.39 2.23 -14.90
N LYS A 81 41.49 1.46 -14.26
CA LYS A 81 41.87 0.44 -13.28
C LYS A 81 42.39 -0.86 -13.91
N LYS A 82 42.16 -1.07 -15.21
CA LYS A 82 42.59 -2.26 -15.96
C LYS A 82 43.86 -2.03 -16.80
N SER A 83 44.34 -0.79 -16.92
CA SER A 83 45.67 -0.44 -17.44
C SER A 83 46.67 -0.31 -16.31
#